data_AF-E0Q0C1-F1
#
_entry.id   AF-E0Q0C1-F1
#
_cell.length_a   1.000
_cell.length_b   1.000
_cell.length_c   1.000
_cell.angle_alpha   90.00
_cell.angle_beta   90.00
_cell.angle_gamma   90.00
#
_symmetry.space_group_name_H-M   'P 1'
#
loop_
_entity.id
_entity.type
_entity.pdbx_description
1 polymer ?
#
loop_
_entity_poly.entity_id
_entity_poly.type
_entity_poly.pdbx_seq_one_letter_code
_entity_poly.pdbx_strand_id
1 'polypeptide(L)'
;MDKIKKYLGFLVFPLLFLMMFFPAGEAHAATDITSKVKIDDLKITIASTGSETEGIHGSNDTSMKLKYSGKFSFPNVAANEIKDGDYFIVKAPDNLSLTDGSLDLIDSTSNIKMGTVRVENANHRLVFTFNDKVKDKQNIRGDFVAEATETLQKEGKTVTYVLPDGKTQTITYKVNKYQQTDVIGETITKYGYNDNNKARAHFQMKINRAKKDMTGHVVKITDDVSKGAFANYVEGTFYMHEAEFETTNTNSSALKRLGDEYEITTDPEVYKANSDKKALLTFVNGKRGFELLMPTNMGTKSFFLTYDTSSPADTSTISNSAQYLIDNQPQLIWEQYGGSIGTRTEATFNLKTVKSVGASVTADIAGKIKITKYDEADATVKLAGVVFEIREKTTNNLVDTVTTDADGIAVSKALNNG
;
A
#
# COMPACT_ATOMS: atom_id res chain seq x y z
N MET A 1 -73.76 -15.18 24.02
CA MET A 1 -72.96 -14.23 23.22
C MET A 1 -71.50 -14.53 23.54
N ASP A 2 -70.87 -15.53 22.95
CA ASP A 2 -70.70 -15.84 21.52
C ASP A 2 -69.51 -15.06 20.91
N LYS A 3 -68.63 -15.82 20.26
CA LYS A 3 -67.58 -15.43 19.28
C LYS A 3 -66.31 -14.74 19.75
N ILE A 4 -65.35 -15.50 20.31
CA ILE A 4 -63.92 -15.41 19.91
C ILE A 4 -63.28 -16.81 19.96
N LYS A 5 -63.69 -17.70 19.06
CA LYS A 5 -62.98 -18.95 18.71
C LYS A 5 -63.31 -19.29 17.26
N LYS A 6 -62.55 -18.71 16.31
CA LYS A 6 -62.37 -19.15 14.92
C LYS A 6 -61.64 -18.04 14.16
N TYR A 7 -60.31 -18.09 14.08
CA TYR A 7 -59.48 -17.59 12.96
C TYR A 7 -58.02 -18.09 13.15
N LEU A 8 -57.83 -19.40 13.35
CA LEU A 8 -56.50 -20.03 13.37
C LEU A 8 -56.33 -21.07 12.26
N GLY A 9 -56.94 -20.83 11.10
CA GLY A 9 -56.86 -21.77 9.99
C GLY A 9 -57.35 -21.17 8.70
N PHE A 10 -56.72 -20.09 8.22
CA PHE A 10 -56.90 -19.62 6.84
C PHE A 10 -55.74 -18.72 6.35
N LEU A 11 -54.50 -18.99 6.78
CA LEU A 11 -53.31 -18.31 6.25
C LEU A 11 -52.07 -19.21 6.16
N VAL A 12 -52.27 -20.50 5.87
CA VAL A 12 -51.18 -21.47 5.60
C VAL A 12 -51.30 -22.11 4.20
N PHE A 13 -52.30 -21.71 3.41
CA PHE A 13 -52.49 -22.15 2.03
C PHE A 13 -52.84 -20.93 1.17
N PRO A 14 -51.83 -20.10 0.84
CA PRO A 14 -51.35 -20.10 -0.54
C PRO A 14 -49.83 -19.86 -0.71
N LEU A 15 -49.02 -19.94 0.35
CA LEU A 15 -47.56 -19.76 0.22
C LEU A 15 -46.85 -20.98 -0.40
N LEU A 16 -47.49 -22.15 -0.40
CA LEU A 16 -46.96 -23.39 -0.99
C LEU A 16 -47.17 -23.50 -2.52
N PHE A 17 -47.89 -22.58 -3.14
CA PHE A 17 -48.12 -22.61 -4.60
C PHE A 17 -47.20 -21.67 -5.40
N LEU A 18 -46.37 -20.86 -4.74
CA LEU A 18 -45.41 -19.97 -5.40
C LEU A 18 -44.00 -20.58 -5.58
N MET A 19 -43.79 -21.83 -5.18
CA MET A 19 -42.52 -22.56 -5.41
C MET A 19 -42.52 -23.40 -6.70
N MET A 20 -43.61 -23.42 -7.49
CA MET A 20 -43.70 -24.27 -8.69
C MET A 20 -43.25 -23.60 -9.99
N PHE A 21 -42.67 -22.39 -9.96
CA PHE A 21 -42.22 -21.67 -11.17
C PHE A 21 -40.78 -21.15 -11.12
N PHE A 22 -39.91 -21.76 -10.33
CA PHE A 22 -38.47 -21.57 -10.47
C PHE A 22 -37.82 -22.91 -10.83
N PRO A 23 -36.94 -22.97 -11.86
CA PRO A 23 -36.14 -24.16 -12.06
C PRO A 23 -35.34 -24.39 -10.77
N ALA A 24 -35.41 -25.60 -10.23
CA ALA A 24 -34.67 -26.01 -9.05
C ALA A 24 -33.16 -25.97 -9.35
N GLY A 25 -32.56 -24.78 -9.26
CA GLY A 25 -31.17 -24.66 -8.88
C GLY A 25 -31.09 -25.03 -7.40
N GLU A 26 -30.32 -26.05 -7.07
CA GLU A 26 -30.09 -26.46 -5.69
C GLU A 26 -29.72 -25.24 -4.84
N ALA A 27 -30.57 -24.86 -3.89
CA ALA A 27 -30.23 -23.85 -2.90
C ALA A 27 -29.16 -24.46 -1.98
N HIS A 28 -27.88 -24.15 -2.23
CA HIS A 28 -26.78 -24.55 -1.35
C HIS A 28 -26.84 -23.71 -0.07
N ALA A 29 -26.77 -24.36 1.08
CA ALA A 29 -26.67 -23.67 2.36
C ALA A 29 -25.23 -23.22 2.60
N ALA A 30 -25.03 -21.94 2.91
CA ALA A 30 -23.73 -21.38 3.27
C ALA A 30 -23.01 -22.25 4.31
N THR A 31 -21.85 -22.79 3.94
CA THR A 31 -21.07 -23.71 4.79
C THR A 31 -19.84 -23.01 5.36
N ASP A 32 -19.55 -23.23 6.64
CA ASP A 32 -18.29 -22.82 7.27
C ASP A 32 -17.16 -23.75 6.81
N ILE A 33 -16.24 -23.20 6.02
CA ILE A 33 -15.07 -23.89 5.48
C ILE A 33 -13.76 -23.45 6.15
N THR A 34 -13.84 -22.87 7.35
CA THR A 34 -12.65 -22.39 8.09
C THR A 34 -11.63 -23.50 8.37
N SER A 35 -12.05 -24.76 8.50
CA SER A 35 -11.12 -25.89 8.69
C SER A 35 -10.29 -26.23 7.44
N LYS A 36 -10.69 -25.75 6.26
CA LYS A 36 -10.02 -26.03 4.97
C LYS A 36 -9.01 -24.95 4.58
N VAL A 37 -9.05 -23.78 5.22
CA VAL A 37 -8.18 -22.66 4.86
C VAL A 37 -6.88 -22.71 5.64
N LYS A 38 -5.76 -22.52 4.94
CA LYS A 38 -4.46 -22.27 5.52
C LYS A 38 -4.23 -20.77 5.58
N ILE A 39 -3.91 -20.25 6.76
CA ILE A 39 -3.59 -18.84 6.99
C ILE A 39 -2.09 -18.72 7.31
N ASP A 40 -1.41 -17.83 6.60
CA ASP A 40 0.02 -17.58 6.73
C ASP A 40 0.31 -16.06 6.75
N ASP A 41 1.55 -15.68 7.09
CA ASP A 41 2.05 -14.31 7.02
C ASP A 41 1.22 -13.25 7.76
N LEU A 42 0.55 -13.65 8.86
CA LEU A 42 -0.17 -12.73 9.73
C LEU A 42 0.77 -11.69 10.33
N LYS A 43 0.41 -10.42 10.22
CA LYS A 43 1.19 -9.30 10.79
C LYS A 43 0.32 -8.08 11.07
N ILE A 44 0.78 -7.27 12.01
CA ILE A 44 0.26 -5.92 12.28
C ILE A 44 1.31 -4.90 11.86
N THR A 45 0.91 -3.80 11.23
CA THR A 45 1.85 -2.73 10.84
C THR A 45 1.28 -1.37 11.15
N ILE A 46 2.14 -0.39 11.38
CA ILE A 46 1.74 1.02 11.41
C ILE A 46 1.25 1.42 10.02
N ALA A 47 0.02 1.94 9.91
CA ALA A 47 -0.64 2.14 8.62
C ALA A 47 0.10 3.10 7.70
N SER A 48 0.77 4.12 8.25
CA SER A 48 1.46 5.17 7.51
C SER A 48 2.91 4.82 7.12
N THR A 49 3.57 3.91 7.84
CA THR A 49 5.00 3.60 7.65
C THR A 49 5.28 2.14 7.27
N GLY A 50 4.32 1.23 7.50
CA GLY A 50 4.53 -0.21 7.30
C GLY A 50 5.49 -0.84 8.31
N SER A 51 5.79 -0.14 9.40
CA SER A 51 6.64 -0.64 10.49
C SER A 51 5.93 -1.73 11.28
N GLU A 52 6.63 -2.83 11.54
CA GLU A 52 6.11 -3.97 12.32
C GLU A 52 6.44 -3.86 13.82
N THR A 53 7.30 -2.91 14.22
CA THR A 53 7.89 -2.88 15.57
C THR A 53 7.80 -1.52 16.26
N GLU A 54 7.71 -0.43 15.50
CA GLU A 54 7.76 0.92 16.06
C GLU A 54 6.79 1.87 15.36
N GLY A 55 6.02 2.62 16.15
CA GLY A 55 5.25 3.75 15.69
C GLY A 55 5.61 5.03 16.46
N ILE A 56 5.91 6.10 15.74
CA ILE A 56 6.26 7.39 16.31
C ILE A 56 5.05 8.32 16.20
N HIS A 57 4.70 9.01 17.29
CA HIS A 57 3.57 9.92 17.33
C HIS A 57 3.91 11.24 18.04
N GLY A 58 3.16 12.29 17.73
CA GLY A 58 3.22 13.57 18.42
C GLY A 58 2.65 13.49 19.83
N SER A 59 3.02 14.45 20.69
CA SER A 59 2.56 14.52 22.09
C SER A 59 1.05 14.72 22.25
N ASN A 60 0.38 15.23 21.21
CA ASN A 60 -1.06 15.48 21.18
C ASN A 60 -1.86 14.37 20.46
N ASP A 61 -1.18 13.41 19.82
CA ASP A 61 -1.85 12.33 19.12
C ASP A 61 -2.48 11.37 20.13
N THR A 62 -3.77 11.08 19.93
CA THR A 62 -4.55 10.20 20.81
C THR A 62 -4.74 8.80 20.24
N SER A 63 -4.46 8.61 18.96
CA SER A 63 -4.60 7.32 18.29
C SER A 63 -3.63 7.19 17.11
N MET A 64 -3.35 5.95 16.71
CA MET A 64 -2.62 5.63 15.50
C MET A 64 -3.32 4.55 14.71
N LYS A 65 -3.38 4.73 13.39
CA LYS A 65 -3.91 3.73 12.48
C LYS A 65 -2.90 2.59 12.28
N LEU A 66 -3.42 1.38 12.27
CA LEU A 66 -2.71 0.13 12.06
C LEU A 66 -3.33 -0.62 10.86
N LYS A 67 -2.57 -1.58 10.32
CA LYS A 67 -3.02 -2.52 9.31
C LYS A 67 -2.79 -3.94 9.80
N TYR A 68 -3.85 -4.75 9.86
CA TYR A 68 -3.79 -6.18 10.08
C TYR A 68 -3.85 -6.90 8.74
N SER A 69 -2.87 -7.73 8.44
CA SER A 69 -2.77 -8.37 7.13
C SER A 69 -2.32 -9.82 7.23
N GLY A 70 -2.58 -10.57 6.17
CA GLY A 70 -2.23 -11.98 6.09
C GLY A 70 -2.46 -12.54 4.70
N LYS A 71 -2.07 -13.80 4.53
CA LYS A 71 -2.34 -14.61 3.33
C LYS A 71 -3.25 -15.77 3.68
N PHE A 72 -4.09 -16.16 2.75
CA PHE A 72 -4.90 -17.35 2.86
C PHE A 72 -4.74 -18.23 1.62
N SER A 73 -4.91 -19.54 1.79
CA SER A 73 -4.93 -20.49 0.69
C SER A 73 -5.76 -21.72 1.04
N PHE A 74 -6.30 -22.37 0.02
CA PHE A 74 -7.03 -23.62 0.16
C PHE A 74 -6.20 -24.77 -0.44
N PRO A 75 -5.25 -25.33 0.33
CA PRO A 75 -4.47 -26.46 -0.15
C PRO A 75 -5.40 -27.67 -0.31
N ASN A 76 -5.42 -28.26 -1.49
CA ASN A 76 -6.18 -29.48 -1.81
C ASN A 76 -7.71 -29.34 -1.97
N VAL A 77 -8.22 -28.11 -2.14
CA VAL A 77 -9.64 -27.93 -2.49
C VAL A 77 -9.83 -28.19 -3.98
N ALA A 78 -10.71 -29.14 -4.31
CA ALA A 78 -11.04 -29.48 -5.69
C ALA A 78 -11.92 -28.39 -6.34
N ALA A 79 -11.95 -28.37 -7.68
CA ALA A 79 -12.87 -27.50 -8.41
C ALA A 79 -14.32 -27.75 -7.96
N ASN A 80 -15.10 -26.68 -7.76
CA ASN A 80 -16.50 -26.71 -7.29
C ASN A 80 -16.72 -27.21 -5.86
N GLU A 81 -15.67 -27.43 -5.07
CA GLU A 81 -15.82 -27.80 -3.66
C GLU A 81 -16.22 -26.60 -2.79
N ILE A 82 -15.73 -25.40 -3.13
CA ILE A 82 -16.21 -24.13 -2.55
C ILE A 82 -17.36 -23.63 -3.42
N LYS A 83 -18.46 -23.27 -2.78
CA LYS A 83 -19.70 -22.85 -3.43
C LYS A 83 -20.11 -21.43 -3.02
N ASP A 84 -21.08 -20.89 -3.74
CA ASP A 84 -21.72 -19.62 -3.41
C ASP A 84 -22.22 -19.61 -1.96
N GLY A 85 -21.92 -18.55 -1.22
CA GLY A 85 -22.27 -18.38 0.18
C GLY A 85 -21.37 -19.10 1.19
N ASP A 86 -20.48 -20.01 0.76
CA ASP A 86 -19.50 -20.61 1.67
C ASP A 86 -18.57 -19.53 2.23
N TYR A 87 -18.15 -19.73 3.48
CA TYR A 87 -17.36 -18.72 4.18
C TYR A 87 -16.26 -19.32 5.04
N PHE A 88 -15.20 -18.54 5.25
CA PHE A 88 -14.15 -18.86 6.23
C PHE A 88 -13.85 -17.66 7.12
N ILE A 89 -13.29 -17.95 8.30
CA ILE A 89 -12.99 -16.95 9.31
C ILE A 89 -11.48 -16.83 9.50
N VAL A 90 -10.99 -15.59 9.46
CA VAL A 90 -9.65 -15.24 9.95
C VAL A 90 -9.81 -14.53 11.28
N LYS A 91 -9.33 -15.12 12.37
CA LYS A 91 -9.31 -14.47 13.69
C LYS A 91 -8.27 -13.36 13.70
N ALA A 92 -8.49 -12.32 14.50
CA ALA A 92 -7.53 -11.28 14.83
C ALA A 92 -7.17 -11.38 16.32
N PRO A 93 -6.08 -10.74 16.77
CA PRO A 93 -5.76 -10.67 18.20
C PRO A 93 -6.87 -9.99 19.02
N ASP A 94 -7.16 -10.52 20.21
CA ASP A 94 -8.24 -10.02 21.08
C ASP A 94 -8.00 -8.58 21.54
N ASN A 95 -6.75 -8.14 21.64
CA ASN A 95 -6.39 -6.78 22.02
C ASN A 95 -6.18 -5.84 20.83
N LEU A 96 -6.47 -6.29 19.60
CA LEU A 96 -6.43 -5.45 18.41
C LEU A 96 -7.83 -4.86 18.15
N SER A 97 -7.93 -3.53 18.12
CA SER A 97 -9.17 -2.83 17.78
C SER A 97 -9.30 -2.68 16.26
N LEU A 98 -9.98 -3.62 15.62
CA LEU A 98 -10.31 -3.57 14.20
C LEU A 98 -11.29 -2.42 13.91
N THR A 99 -11.25 -1.90 12.69
CA THR A 99 -12.28 -0.97 12.19
C THR A 99 -13.36 -1.78 11.48
N ASP A 100 -14.58 -1.77 12.02
CA ASP A 100 -15.72 -2.46 11.41
C ASP A 100 -15.95 -1.98 9.97
N GLY A 101 -16.26 -2.91 9.08
CA GLY A 101 -16.45 -2.59 7.67
C GLY A 101 -16.69 -3.79 6.79
N SER A 102 -16.83 -3.51 5.49
CA SER A 102 -16.92 -4.52 4.45
C SER A 102 -15.94 -4.21 3.34
N LEU A 103 -15.20 -5.22 2.91
CA LEU A 103 -14.26 -5.16 1.79
C LEU A 103 -14.76 -6.08 0.69
N ASP A 104 -14.48 -5.71 -0.56
CA ASP A 104 -14.66 -6.63 -1.67
C ASP A 104 -13.49 -7.63 -1.72
N LEU A 105 -13.80 -8.89 -2.00
CA LEU A 105 -12.80 -9.90 -2.32
C LEU A 105 -12.63 -9.93 -3.84
N ILE A 106 -11.57 -9.31 -4.35
CA ILE A 106 -11.37 -9.10 -5.79
C ILE A 106 -10.36 -10.11 -6.35
N ASP A 107 -10.71 -10.78 -7.45
CA ASP A 107 -9.74 -11.52 -8.23
C ASP A 107 -8.73 -10.56 -8.87
N SER A 108 -7.50 -10.61 -8.37
CA SER A 108 -6.37 -9.79 -8.83
C SER A 108 -6.02 -9.95 -10.31
N THR A 109 -6.42 -11.05 -10.96
CA THR A 109 -6.14 -11.27 -12.39
C THR A 109 -7.25 -10.74 -13.29
N SER A 110 -8.51 -10.99 -12.94
CA SER A 110 -9.67 -10.63 -13.78
C SER A 110 -10.38 -9.35 -13.34
N ASN A 111 -10.04 -8.81 -12.17
CA ASN A 111 -10.73 -7.70 -11.50
C ASN A 111 -12.22 -7.98 -11.22
N ILE A 112 -12.61 -9.25 -11.12
CA ILE A 112 -13.98 -9.68 -10.80
C ILE A 112 -14.13 -9.82 -9.28
N LYS A 113 -15.26 -9.36 -8.74
CA LYS A 113 -15.62 -9.58 -7.33
C LYS A 113 -16.03 -11.03 -7.12
N MET A 114 -15.25 -11.72 -6.29
CA MET A 114 -15.38 -13.15 -5.94
C MET A 114 -16.09 -13.38 -4.60
N GLY A 115 -16.39 -12.30 -3.89
CA GLY A 115 -16.98 -12.37 -2.56
C GLY A 115 -16.89 -11.07 -1.79
N THR A 116 -17.14 -11.15 -0.50
CA THR A 116 -17.05 -10.04 0.45
C THR A 116 -16.31 -10.46 1.71
N VAL A 117 -15.62 -9.53 2.34
CA VAL A 117 -14.99 -9.71 3.65
C VAL A 117 -15.65 -8.77 4.64
N ARG A 118 -16.27 -9.31 5.68
CA ARG A 118 -16.81 -8.53 6.80
C ARG A 118 -15.77 -8.45 7.90
N VAL A 119 -15.35 -7.24 8.25
CA VAL A 119 -14.46 -6.99 9.39
C VAL A 119 -15.32 -6.74 10.62
N GLU A 120 -15.15 -7.55 11.66
CA GLU A 120 -15.95 -7.52 12.88
C GLU A 120 -15.06 -7.31 14.11
N ASN A 121 -15.05 -6.08 14.63
CA ASN A 121 -14.28 -5.72 15.81
C ASN A 121 -14.80 -6.42 17.07
N ALA A 122 -16.11 -6.44 17.27
CA ALA A 122 -16.73 -7.05 18.46
C ALA A 122 -16.43 -8.56 18.62
N ASN A 123 -16.15 -9.25 17.51
CA ASN A 123 -15.83 -10.68 17.49
C ASN A 123 -14.35 -10.96 17.16
N HIS A 124 -13.52 -9.91 17.05
CA HIS A 124 -12.10 -9.97 16.67
C HIS A 124 -11.84 -10.89 15.46
N ARG A 125 -12.56 -10.68 14.36
CA ARG A 125 -12.44 -11.55 13.18
C ARG A 125 -12.79 -10.87 11.87
N LEU A 126 -12.33 -11.50 10.79
CA LEU A 126 -12.72 -11.21 9.42
C LEU A 126 -13.48 -12.44 8.87
N VAL A 127 -14.66 -12.22 8.32
CA VAL A 127 -15.51 -13.27 7.72
C VAL A 127 -15.50 -13.10 6.20
N PHE A 128 -14.87 -14.03 5.50
CA PHE A 128 -14.77 -14.04 4.05
C PHE A 128 -15.88 -14.93 3.50
N THR A 129 -16.76 -14.37 2.65
CA THR A 129 -17.87 -15.10 2.03
C THR A 129 -17.69 -15.07 0.52
N PHE A 130 -17.66 -16.24 -0.11
CA PHE A 130 -17.57 -16.38 -1.56
C PHE A 130 -18.93 -16.17 -2.22
N ASN A 131 -18.91 -15.68 -3.46
CA ASN A 131 -20.10 -15.60 -4.32
C ASN A 131 -20.07 -16.66 -5.43
N ASP A 132 -21.10 -16.67 -6.29
CA ASP A 132 -21.24 -17.57 -7.44
C ASP A 132 -20.04 -17.60 -8.41
N LYS A 133 -19.19 -16.57 -8.43
CA LYS A 133 -18.01 -16.50 -9.30
C LYS A 133 -16.87 -17.43 -8.87
N VAL A 134 -16.93 -17.97 -7.66
CA VAL A 134 -15.99 -19.02 -7.21
C VAL A 134 -16.24 -20.38 -7.88
N LYS A 135 -17.36 -20.54 -8.59
CA LYS A 135 -17.66 -21.77 -9.31
C LYS A 135 -16.56 -22.09 -10.33
N ASP A 136 -16.26 -23.37 -10.44
CA ASP A 136 -15.24 -23.95 -11.33
C ASP A 136 -13.81 -23.51 -11.02
N LYS A 137 -13.60 -22.73 -9.95
CA LYS A 137 -12.29 -22.26 -9.52
C LYS A 137 -11.55 -23.27 -8.68
N GLN A 138 -10.24 -23.34 -8.89
CA GLN A 138 -9.30 -24.16 -8.13
C GLN A 138 -8.08 -23.35 -7.68
N ASN A 139 -7.23 -23.90 -6.82
CA ASN A 139 -6.00 -23.26 -6.33
C ASN A 139 -6.24 -21.85 -5.73
N ILE A 140 -7.35 -21.69 -5.02
CA ILE A 140 -7.79 -20.40 -4.46
C ILE A 140 -6.81 -19.98 -3.36
N ARG A 141 -6.20 -18.81 -3.57
CA ARG A 141 -5.32 -18.15 -2.59
C ARG A 141 -5.47 -16.66 -2.68
N GLY A 142 -5.08 -15.94 -1.65
CA GLY A 142 -5.20 -14.49 -1.64
C GLY A 142 -4.51 -13.87 -0.45
N ASP A 143 -4.65 -12.56 -0.35
CA ASP A 143 -4.18 -11.79 0.78
C ASP A 143 -5.22 -10.76 1.19
N PHE A 144 -5.08 -10.28 2.42
CA PHE A 144 -5.98 -9.27 2.96
C PHE A 144 -5.21 -8.25 3.78
N VAL A 145 -5.80 -7.07 3.88
CA VAL A 145 -5.39 -5.96 4.72
C VAL A 145 -6.65 -5.31 5.28
N ALA A 146 -6.83 -5.35 6.59
CA ALA A 146 -7.88 -4.67 7.32
C ALA A 146 -7.31 -3.52 8.17
N GLU A 147 -8.08 -2.46 8.33
CA GLU A 147 -7.71 -1.34 9.19
C GLU A 147 -7.96 -1.68 10.67
N ALA A 148 -7.05 -1.24 11.52
CA ALA A 148 -7.18 -1.24 12.97
C ALA A 148 -6.73 0.10 13.54
N THR A 149 -7.04 0.36 14.81
CA THR A 149 -6.62 1.58 15.50
C THR A 149 -6.04 1.23 16.86
N GLU A 150 -4.99 1.93 17.27
CA GLU A 150 -4.42 1.82 18.61
C GLU A 150 -4.55 3.16 19.33
N THR A 151 -5.03 3.14 20.58
CA THR A 151 -5.13 4.35 21.41
C THR A 151 -3.78 4.68 22.02
N LEU A 152 -3.29 5.92 21.87
CA LEU A 152 -1.97 6.32 22.31
C LEU A 152 -1.94 6.87 23.75
N GLN A 153 -0.75 6.90 24.34
CA GLN A 153 -0.51 7.49 25.66
C GLN A 153 0.58 8.57 25.56
N LYS A 154 0.49 9.62 26.39
CA LYS A 154 1.41 10.76 26.36
C LYS A 154 2.88 10.43 26.65
N GLU A 155 3.15 9.31 27.32
CA GLU A 155 4.51 8.88 27.67
C GLU A 155 5.09 7.84 26.68
N GLY A 156 4.31 7.46 25.69
CA GLY A 156 4.55 6.28 24.86
C GLY A 156 4.04 5.01 25.54
N LYS A 157 4.02 3.91 24.81
CA LYS A 157 3.56 2.61 25.32
C LYS A 157 4.11 1.46 24.50
N THR A 158 4.09 0.25 25.03
CA THR A 158 4.40 -0.97 24.28
C THR A 158 3.23 -1.93 24.36
N VAL A 159 2.82 -2.49 23.21
CA VAL A 159 1.73 -3.46 23.12
C VAL A 159 2.27 -4.73 22.49
N THR A 160 1.95 -5.87 23.10
CA THR A 160 2.21 -7.19 22.55
C THR A 160 0.89 -7.80 22.10
N TYR A 161 0.82 -8.18 20.83
CA TYR A 161 -0.31 -8.90 20.24
C TYR A 161 0.03 -10.38 20.14
N VAL A 162 -0.92 -11.25 20.48
CA VAL A 162 -0.82 -12.69 20.23
C VAL A 162 -1.58 -12.97 18.95
N LEU A 163 -0.85 -13.35 17.90
CA LEU A 163 -1.41 -13.69 16.61
C LEU A 163 -2.13 -15.06 16.68
N PRO A 164 -3.12 -15.31 15.81
CA PRO A 164 -3.86 -16.58 15.77
C PRO A 164 -3.00 -17.85 15.58
N ASP A 165 -1.80 -17.72 14.99
CA ASP A 165 -0.84 -18.82 14.84
C ASP A 165 0.00 -19.08 16.11
N GLY A 166 -0.29 -18.35 17.20
CA GLY A 166 0.39 -18.44 18.49
C GLY A 166 1.66 -17.58 18.59
N LYS A 167 2.12 -16.95 17.50
CA LYS A 167 3.27 -16.04 17.55
C LYS A 167 2.90 -14.74 18.24
N THR A 168 3.88 -14.10 18.84
CA THR A 168 3.72 -12.76 19.40
C THR A 168 4.37 -11.71 18.50
N GLN A 169 3.74 -10.53 18.45
CA GLN A 169 4.30 -9.36 17.80
C GLN A 169 4.23 -8.18 18.76
N THR A 170 5.35 -7.49 18.97
CA THR A 170 5.42 -6.33 19.86
C THR A 170 5.63 -5.05 19.07
N ILE A 171 4.79 -4.05 19.33
CA ILE A 171 4.92 -2.70 18.78
C ILE A 171 5.16 -1.72 19.92
N THR A 172 6.23 -0.94 19.82
CA THR A 172 6.52 0.17 20.72
C THR A 172 6.10 1.49 20.08
N TYR A 173 5.22 2.19 20.78
CA TYR A 173 4.66 3.49 20.45
C TYR A 173 5.47 4.56 21.17
N LYS A 174 6.30 5.30 20.44
CA LYS A 174 7.18 6.30 21.01
C LYS A 174 6.64 7.69 20.75
N VAL A 175 6.59 8.50 21.80
CA VAL A 175 6.36 9.93 21.65
C VAL A 175 7.61 10.53 21.03
N ASN A 176 7.41 11.31 19.98
CA ASN A 176 8.49 12.01 19.32
C ASN A 176 9.05 13.10 20.24
N LYS A 177 10.20 12.82 20.85
CA LYS A 177 10.94 13.76 21.71
C LYS A 177 12.10 14.33 20.89
N TYR A 178 11.91 15.52 20.34
CA TYR A 178 12.95 16.19 19.57
C TYR A 178 14.03 16.73 20.50
N GLN A 179 15.25 16.20 20.42
CA GLN A 179 16.42 16.90 20.93
C GLN A 179 16.73 18.04 19.95
N GLN A 180 16.68 19.26 20.46
CA GLN A 180 16.99 20.44 19.67
C GLN A 180 18.46 20.40 19.24
N THR A 181 18.71 20.60 17.96
CA THR A 181 20.05 20.69 17.38
C THR A 181 20.08 21.89 16.46
N ASP A 182 21.19 22.63 16.46
CA ASP A 182 21.36 23.79 15.60
C ASP A 182 21.47 23.37 14.13
N VAL A 183 20.88 24.17 13.24
CA VAL A 183 20.94 23.96 11.79
C VAL A 183 21.12 25.32 11.14
N ILE A 184 22.16 25.50 10.35
CA ILE A 184 22.47 26.79 9.70
C ILE A 184 22.38 26.61 8.19
N GLY A 185 21.81 27.61 7.51
CA GLY A 185 21.77 27.66 6.05
C GLY A 185 20.89 26.59 5.40
N GLU A 186 19.85 26.08 6.07
CA GLU A 186 18.94 25.09 5.49
C GLU A 186 18.17 25.65 4.28
N THR A 187 18.45 25.12 3.10
CA THR A 187 17.85 25.56 1.83
C THR A 187 16.64 24.72 1.45
N ILE A 188 16.69 23.40 1.66
CA ILE A 188 15.61 22.49 1.31
C ILE A 188 15.56 21.28 2.23
N THR A 189 14.36 20.97 2.70
CA THR A 189 14.06 19.75 3.45
C THR A 189 12.84 19.08 2.88
N LYS A 190 12.84 17.74 2.89
CA LYS A 190 11.80 16.91 2.27
C LYS A 190 11.33 15.82 3.22
N TYR A 191 10.02 15.60 3.23
CA TYR A 191 9.38 14.51 3.95
C TYR A 191 8.29 13.86 3.09
N GLY A 192 7.99 12.61 3.36
CA GLY A 192 6.85 11.93 2.74
C GLY A 192 6.17 10.94 3.69
N TYR A 193 4.93 10.62 3.40
CA TYR A 193 4.13 9.64 4.13
C TYR A 193 3.10 9.00 3.21
N ASN A 194 2.68 7.78 3.54
CA ASN A 194 1.64 7.10 2.76
C ASN A 194 0.27 7.73 3.06
N ASP A 195 -0.59 7.78 2.05
CA ASP A 195 -2.03 7.92 2.27
C ASP A 195 -2.52 6.68 3.05
N ASN A 196 -3.38 6.89 4.03
CA ASN A 196 -3.87 5.79 4.87
C ASN A 196 -4.76 4.82 4.08
N ASN A 197 -5.48 5.33 3.07
CA ASN A 197 -6.57 4.63 2.40
C ASN A 197 -6.31 4.40 0.91
N LYS A 198 -5.60 5.32 0.24
CA LYS A 198 -5.38 5.27 -1.21
C LYS A 198 -3.99 4.75 -1.55
N ALA A 199 -3.83 4.21 -2.75
CA ALA A 199 -2.53 3.89 -3.33
C ALA A 199 -1.80 5.18 -3.76
N ARG A 200 -1.51 6.04 -2.78
CA ARG A 200 -0.93 7.38 -2.95
C ARG A 200 0.11 7.64 -1.85
N ALA A 201 1.13 8.40 -2.20
CA ALA A 201 2.10 8.92 -1.25
C ALA A 201 2.12 10.44 -1.31
N HIS A 202 2.09 11.08 -0.14
CA HIS A 202 2.13 12.53 0.03
C HIS A 202 3.57 12.96 0.28
N PHE A 203 4.01 14.01 -0.39
CA PHE A 203 5.30 14.63 -0.18
C PHE A 203 5.12 16.10 0.20
N GLN A 204 6.01 16.56 1.06
CA GLN A 204 6.12 17.95 1.45
C GLN A 204 7.57 18.40 1.42
N MET A 205 7.78 19.64 0.97
CA MET A 205 9.07 20.30 0.93
C MET A 205 9.01 21.65 1.64
N LYS A 206 10.10 21.96 2.32
CA LYS A 206 10.33 23.24 2.99
C LYS A 206 11.49 23.89 2.26
N ILE A 207 11.29 25.12 1.79
CA ILE A 207 12.16 25.78 0.84
C ILE A 207 12.62 27.12 1.44
N ASN A 208 13.92 27.39 1.38
CA ASN A 208 14.58 28.58 1.89
C ASN A 208 14.26 28.89 3.37
N ARG A 209 14.29 27.88 4.24
CA ARG A 209 14.02 28.08 5.68
C ARG A 209 15.07 28.98 6.34
N ALA A 210 16.30 28.99 5.83
CA ALA A 210 17.36 29.91 6.23
C ALA A 210 17.06 31.39 5.95
N LYS A 211 16.01 31.70 5.18
CA LYS A 211 15.65 33.06 4.76
C LYS A 211 16.79 33.80 4.06
N LYS A 212 17.57 33.07 3.25
CA LYS A 212 18.61 33.67 2.43
C LYS A 212 17.95 34.59 1.40
N ASP A 213 18.55 35.76 1.16
CA ASP A 213 18.02 36.72 0.20
C ASP A 213 18.28 36.24 -1.23
N MET A 214 17.21 36.00 -1.98
CA MET A 214 17.21 35.55 -3.36
C MET A 214 16.99 36.70 -4.36
N THR A 215 17.01 37.95 -3.92
CA THR A 215 16.83 39.12 -4.80
C THR A 215 17.85 39.10 -5.94
N GLY A 216 17.35 39.15 -7.18
CA GLY A 216 18.20 39.14 -8.40
C GLY A 216 18.68 37.75 -8.85
N HIS A 217 18.27 36.68 -8.15
CA HIS A 217 18.63 35.31 -8.49
C HIS A 217 17.45 34.52 -9.06
N VAL A 218 17.74 33.57 -9.95
CA VAL A 218 16.76 32.60 -10.44
C VAL A 218 16.84 31.35 -9.59
N VAL A 219 15.72 31.00 -8.94
CA VAL A 219 15.63 29.79 -8.11
C VAL A 219 14.84 28.70 -8.82
N LYS A 220 15.40 27.50 -8.86
CA LYS A 220 14.75 26.29 -9.41
C LYS A 220 14.81 25.16 -8.40
N ILE A 221 13.70 24.44 -8.25
CA ILE A 221 13.66 23.16 -7.54
C ILE A 221 13.59 22.06 -8.58
N THR A 222 14.40 21.02 -8.40
CA THR A 222 14.25 19.77 -9.16
C THR A 222 13.86 18.66 -8.20
N ASP A 223 13.09 17.70 -8.69
CA ASP A 223 12.67 16.52 -7.92
C ASP A 223 12.63 15.28 -8.83
N ASP A 224 12.99 14.12 -8.29
CA ASP A 224 13.11 12.86 -9.03
C ASP A 224 12.64 11.66 -8.17
N VAL A 225 11.64 10.94 -8.68
CA VAL A 225 11.10 9.68 -8.11
C VAL A 225 11.50 8.44 -8.92
N SER A 226 12.47 8.56 -9.83
CA SER A 226 12.87 7.48 -10.73
C SER A 226 13.79 6.44 -10.08
N LYS A 227 14.51 6.80 -9.01
CA LYS A 227 15.56 5.99 -8.37
C LYS A 227 15.04 4.83 -7.50
N GLY A 228 13.72 4.71 -7.31
CA GLY A 228 13.09 3.66 -6.51
C GLY A 228 11.96 2.94 -7.22
N ALA A 229 11.04 2.39 -6.43
CA ALA A 229 9.82 1.76 -6.92
C ALA A 229 9.03 2.70 -7.84
N PHE A 230 8.27 2.10 -8.75
CA PHE A 230 7.55 2.86 -9.76
C PHE A 230 6.49 3.75 -9.12
N ALA A 231 6.66 5.06 -9.30
CA ALA A 231 5.73 6.10 -8.88
C ALA A 231 5.80 7.25 -9.89
N ASN A 232 4.64 7.87 -10.14
CA ASN A 232 4.50 9.07 -10.96
C ASN A 232 3.91 10.20 -10.11
N TYR A 233 4.27 11.45 -10.40
CA TYR A 233 3.58 12.59 -9.80
C TYR A 233 2.12 12.63 -10.23
N VAL A 234 1.25 13.02 -9.31
CA VAL A 234 -0.17 13.22 -9.64
C VAL A 234 -0.42 14.70 -9.94
N GLU A 235 -0.81 14.97 -11.18
CA GLU A 235 -1.15 16.32 -11.63
C GLU A 235 -2.30 16.91 -10.80
N GLY A 236 -2.29 18.25 -10.66
CA GLY A 236 -3.28 18.98 -9.87
C GLY A 236 -3.17 18.80 -8.36
N THR A 237 -2.08 18.20 -7.86
CA THR A 237 -1.82 18.08 -6.41
C THR A 237 -0.70 18.95 -5.89
N PHE A 238 -0.13 19.81 -6.74
CA PHE A 238 0.95 20.70 -6.35
C PHE A 238 0.36 21.97 -5.73
N TYR A 239 0.67 22.22 -4.46
CA TYR A 239 0.25 23.42 -3.75
C TYR A 239 1.46 24.10 -3.12
N MET A 240 1.62 25.40 -3.33
CA MET A 240 2.73 26.15 -2.77
C MET A 240 2.23 27.40 -2.06
N HIS A 241 2.73 27.59 -0.86
CA HIS A 241 2.42 28.76 -0.03
C HIS A 241 3.71 29.38 0.48
N GLU A 242 3.68 30.68 0.72
CA GLU A 242 4.64 31.29 1.64
C GLU A 242 4.50 30.64 3.02
N ALA A 243 5.62 30.45 3.72
CA ALA A 243 5.64 29.72 4.98
C ALA A 243 6.50 30.42 6.03
N GLU A 244 5.96 30.50 7.24
CA GLU A 244 6.72 30.78 8.45
C GLU A 244 6.93 29.46 9.19
N PHE A 245 8.19 29.15 9.49
CA PHE A 245 8.59 27.97 10.25
C PHE A 245 8.87 28.34 11.71
N GLU A 246 8.72 27.37 12.61
CA GLU A 246 8.92 27.58 14.06
C GLU A 246 10.31 28.14 14.37
N THR A 247 11.33 27.60 13.70
CA THR A 247 12.69 28.13 13.77
C THR A 247 13.32 28.17 12.39
N THR A 248 14.34 29.01 12.23
CA THR A 248 15.19 29.04 11.04
C THR A 248 16.56 28.43 11.28
N ASN A 249 16.92 28.21 12.55
CA ASN A 249 18.27 27.87 12.98
C ASN A 249 18.37 26.59 13.82
N THR A 250 17.30 25.82 13.95
CA THR A 250 17.31 24.51 14.64
C THR A 250 16.66 23.44 13.77
N ASN A 251 16.81 22.17 14.15
CA ASN A 251 16.25 21.01 13.46
C ASN A 251 14.72 20.90 13.53
N SER A 252 14.05 21.77 14.29
CA SER A 252 12.59 21.90 14.22
C SER A 252 12.20 22.63 12.94
N SER A 253 11.91 21.86 11.90
CA SER A 253 11.41 22.40 10.64
C SER A 253 9.88 22.56 10.64
N ALA A 254 9.20 22.45 11.79
CA ALA A 254 7.75 22.49 11.86
C ALA A 254 7.18 23.80 11.29
N LEU A 255 6.03 23.69 10.63
CA LEU A 255 5.32 24.82 10.06
C LEU A 255 4.61 25.57 11.19
N LYS A 256 4.88 26.87 11.32
CA LYS A 256 4.22 27.74 12.29
C LYS A 256 2.97 28.39 11.69
N ARG A 257 3.07 28.86 10.44
CA ARG A 257 1.96 29.52 9.73
C ARG A 257 2.15 29.48 8.21
N LEU A 258 1.04 29.32 7.49
CA LEU A 258 0.97 29.54 6.03
C LEU A 258 0.60 30.99 5.73
N GLY A 259 1.28 31.58 4.76
CA GLY A 259 0.98 32.88 4.18
C GLY A 259 0.23 32.76 2.85
N ASP A 260 0.51 33.68 1.93
CA ASP A 260 -0.09 33.73 0.60
C ASP A 260 0.12 32.41 -0.19
N GLU A 261 -0.92 31.98 -0.91
CA GLU A 261 -0.82 30.93 -1.93
C GLU A 261 -0.18 31.48 -3.20
N TYR A 262 0.65 30.65 -3.84
CA TYR A 262 1.29 30.94 -5.12
C TYR A 262 0.82 29.89 -6.13
N GLU A 263 0.14 30.36 -7.17
CA GLU A 263 -0.40 29.47 -8.19
C GLU A 263 0.74 28.77 -8.96
N ILE A 264 0.61 27.46 -9.13
CA ILE A 264 1.53 26.66 -9.93
C ILE A 264 0.87 26.43 -11.29
N THR A 265 1.51 26.95 -12.33
CA THR A 265 1.08 26.76 -13.72
C THR A 265 2.04 25.83 -14.46
N THR A 266 1.55 25.19 -15.53
CA THR A 266 2.39 24.48 -16.51
C THR A 266 2.57 25.28 -17.80
N ASP A 267 1.91 26.45 -17.91
CA ASP A 267 1.99 27.33 -19.07
C ASP A 267 3.04 28.43 -18.83
N PRO A 268 4.13 28.46 -19.62
CA PRO A 268 5.17 29.48 -19.51
C PRO A 268 4.68 30.91 -19.72
N GLU A 269 3.67 31.14 -20.56
CA GLU A 269 3.15 32.48 -20.82
C GLU A 269 2.32 32.99 -19.64
N VAL A 270 1.55 32.10 -19.00
CA VAL A 270 0.84 32.41 -17.74
C VAL A 270 1.84 32.73 -16.62
N TYR A 271 2.96 32.00 -16.55
CA TYR A 271 4.03 32.31 -15.60
C TYR A 271 4.65 33.68 -15.88
N LYS A 272 5.06 33.96 -17.13
CA LYS A 272 5.67 35.25 -17.51
C LYS A 272 4.77 36.44 -17.21
N ALA A 273 3.45 36.29 -17.37
CA ALA A 273 2.49 37.35 -17.11
C ALA A 273 2.40 37.76 -15.62
N ASN A 274 2.79 36.88 -14.68
CA ASN A 274 2.75 37.16 -13.24
C ASN A 274 3.77 36.31 -12.46
N SER A 275 5.05 36.40 -12.85
CA SER A 275 6.12 35.55 -12.29
C SER A 275 6.41 35.85 -10.82
N ASP A 276 5.98 37.01 -10.30
CA ASP A 276 6.16 37.37 -8.90
C ASP A 276 5.25 36.59 -7.94
N LYS A 277 4.12 36.05 -8.44
CA LYS A 277 3.11 35.34 -7.64
C LYS A 277 2.79 33.94 -8.17
N LYS A 278 3.54 33.45 -9.16
CA LYS A 278 3.37 32.12 -9.74
C LYS A 278 4.67 31.34 -9.77
N ALA A 279 4.57 30.02 -9.80
CA ALA A 279 5.66 29.13 -10.15
C ALA A 279 5.32 28.34 -11.42
N LEU A 280 6.34 27.97 -12.18
CA LEU A 280 6.19 27.18 -13.41
C LEU A 280 6.67 25.75 -13.17
N LEU A 281 5.75 24.80 -13.27
CA LEU A 281 6.01 23.37 -13.15
C LEU A 281 6.22 22.74 -14.53
N THR A 282 7.33 22.03 -14.70
CA THR A 282 7.64 21.27 -15.91
C THR A 282 7.94 19.83 -15.54
N PHE A 283 7.14 18.88 -16.02
CA PHE A 283 7.42 17.46 -15.82
C PHE A 283 8.52 16.99 -16.78
N VAL A 284 9.41 16.16 -16.27
CA VAL A 284 10.50 15.52 -17.03
C VAL A 284 10.51 14.01 -16.78
N ASN A 285 11.34 13.28 -17.51
CA ASN A 285 11.54 11.84 -17.33
C ASN A 285 10.22 11.04 -17.29
N GLY A 286 9.29 11.33 -18.22
CA GLY A 286 7.99 10.67 -18.26
C GLY A 286 7.11 10.89 -17.02
N LYS A 287 7.15 12.10 -16.42
CA LYS A 287 6.46 12.47 -15.16
C LYS A 287 7.00 11.74 -13.92
N ARG A 288 8.25 11.31 -13.99
CA ARG A 288 9.02 10.79 -12.84
C ARG A 288 10.11 11.74 -12.36
N GLY A 289 10.27 12.89 -13.01
CA GLY A 289 10.91 14.06 -12.44
C GLY A 289 10.08 15.32 -12.68
N PHE A 290 10.36 16.39 -11.93
CA PHE A 290 9.87 17.73 -12.27
C PHE A 290 10.93 18.80 -12.03
N GLU A 291 10.78 19.91 -12.75
CA GLU A 291 11.42 21.18 -12.47
C GLU A 291 10.36 22.21 -12.08
N LEU A 292 10.58 22.94 -10.99
CA LEU A 292 9.74 24.02 -10.53
C LEU A 292 10.56 25.32 -10.53
N LEU A 293 10.26 26.20 -11.48
CA LEU A 293 10.81 27.55 -11.50
C LEU A 293 10.04 28.41 -10.50
N MET A 294 10.74 28.91 -9.49
CA MET A 294 10.12 29.62 -8.37
C MET A 294 9.68 31.04 -8.77
N PRO A 295 8.87 31.72 -7.95
CA PRO A 295 8.49 33.11 -8.21
C PRO A 295 9.70 34.04 -8.26
N THR A 296 9.66 35.09 -9.07
CA THR A 296 10.82 36.00 -9.26
C THR A 296 11.09 36.92 -8.07
N ASN A 297 10.06 37.22 -7.26
CA ASN A 297 10.16 38.11 -6.10
C ASN A 297 10.18 37.33 -4.77
N MET A 298 11.08 36.36 -4.66
CA MET A 298 11.26 35.59 -3.43
C MET A 298 11.81 36.46 -2.29
N GLY A 299 12.80 37.31 -2.54
CA GLY A 299 13.53 38.00 -1.47
C GLY A 299 14.01 37.00 -0.43
N THR A 300 13.67 37.22 0.85
CA THR A 300 13.99 36.30 1.96
C THR A 300 12.87 35.33 2.33
N LYS A 301 11.79 35.26 1.53
CA LYS A 301 10.63 34.41 1.82
C LYS A 301 11.03 32.93 1.83
N SER A 302 10.33 32.18 2.66
CA SER A 302 10.37 30.72 2.67
C SER A 302 9.06 30.17 2.12
N PHE A 303 9.10 28.97 1.56
CA PHE A 303 7.93 28.34 0.93
C PHE A 303 7.71 26.93 1.46
N PHE A 304 6.45 26.54 1.47
CA PHE A 304 6.02 25.17 1.75
C PHE A 304 5.31 24.64 0.52
N LEU A 305 5.85 23.58 -0.06
CA LEU A 305 5.34 22.90 -1.25
C LEU A 305 4.83 21.52 -0.84
N THR A 306 3.62 21.17 -1.24
CA THR A 306 3.07 19.81 -1.12
C THR A 306 2.68 19.28 -2.48
N TYR A 307 2.80 17.97 -2.64
CA TYR A 307 2.34 17.25 -3.83
C TYR A 307 2.24 15.76 -3.58
N ASP A 308 1.51 15.07 -4.45
CA ASP A 308 1.28 13.64 -4.35
C ASP A 308 1.94 12.87 -5.48
N THR A 309 2.21 11.60 -5.20
CA THR A 309 2.62 10.59 -6.19
C THR A 309 1.70 9.38 -6.11
N SER A 310 1.59 8.63 -7.20
CA SER A 310 1.04 7.27 -7.12
C SER A 310 1.91 6.42 -6.20
N SER A 311 1.31 5.48 -5.48
CA SER A 311 2.04 4.47 -4.73
C SER A 311 1.76 3.09 -5.31
N PRO A 312 2.78 2.23 -5.50
CA PRO A 312 2.57 0.83 -5.86
C PRO A 312 1.84 0.04 -4.77
N ALA A 313 1.80 0.55 -3.53
CA ALA A 313 1.07 -0.04 -2.41
C ALA A 313 1.35 -1.54 -2.21
N ASP A 314 2.62 -1.94 -2.37
CA ASP A 314 3.06 -3.34 -2.42
C ASP A 314 4.24 -3.63 -1.48
N THR A 315 4.58 -2.68 -0.60
CA THR A 315 5.72 -2.70 0.33
C THR A 315 7.09 -2.37 -0.24
N SER A 316 7.17 -2.07 -1.55
CA SER A 316 8.38 -1.52 -2.17
C SER A 316 8.67 -0.08 -1.69
N THR A 317 9.89 0.41 -1.94
CA THR A 317 10.33 1.73 -1.48
C THR A 317 10.36 2.73 -2.62
N ILE A 318 9.61 3.83 -2.49
CA ILE A 318 9.76 5.02 -3.33
C ILE A 318 10.97 5.80 -2.81
N SER A 319 11.92 6.11 -3.68
CA SER A 319 13.02 7.03 -3.37
C SER A 319 12.76 8.33 -4.09
N ASN A 320 12.64 9.43 -3.34
CA ASN A 320 12.32 10.74 -3.88
C ASN A 320 13.40 11.75 -3.49
N SER A 321 14.04 12.36 -4.48
CA SER A 321 15.22 13.21 -4.31
C SER A 321 15.00 14.60 -4.90
N ALA A 322 15.32 15.64 -4.13
CA ALA A 322 15.15 17.03 -4.56
C ALA A 322 16.46 17.84 -4.47
N GLN A 323 16.64 18.80 -5.37
CA GLN A 323 17.72 19.79 -5.30
C GLN A 323 17.17 21.22 -5.34
N TYR A 324 17.83 22.11 -4.60
CA TYR A 324 17.62 23.56 -4.65
C TYR A 324 18.74 24.19 -5.47
N LEU A 325 18.39 24.89 -6.56
CA LEU A 325 19.35 25.52 -7.45
C LEU A 325 19.17 27.04 -7.42
N ILE A 326 20.29 27.76 -7.34
CA ILE A 326 20.37 29.21 -7.55
C ILE A 326 21.19 29.42 -8.83
N ASP A 327 20.63 30.12 -9.81
CA ASP A 327 21.25 30.38 -11.11
C ASP A 327 21.82 29.09 -11.76
N ASN A 328 21.02 28.02 -11.70
CA ASN A 328 21.34 26.67 -12.16
C ASN A 328 22.51 25.97 -11.44
N GLN A 329 22.97 26.49 -10.29
CA GLN A 329 23.96 25.84 -9.44
C GLN A 329 23.30 25.18 -8.22
N PRO A 330 23.44 23.85 -8.03
CA PRO A 330 22.96 23.17 -6.84
C PRO A 330 23.53 23.75 -5.55
N GLN A 331 22.69 23.96 -4.56
CA GLN A 331 23.06 24.47 -3.25
C GLN A 331 23.14 23.34 -2.22
N LEU A 332 23.94 23.55 -1.17
CA LEU A 332 23.93 22.67 -0.01
C LEU A 332 22.53 22.66 0.62
N ILE A 333 22.07 21.48 1.06
CA ILE A 333 20.79 21.33 1.76
C ILE A 333 20.79 22.05 3.12
N TRP A 334 21.96 22.13 3.75
CA TRP A 334 22.30 22.96 4.91
C TRP A 334 23.81 23.20 4.93
N GLU A 335 24.26 24.30 5.52
CA GLU A 335 25.67 24.63 5.68
C GLU A 335 26.27 23.91 6.89
N GLN A 336 25.51 23.81 7.99
CA GLN A 336 25.91 23.12 9.20
C GLN A 336 24.68 22.47 9.87
N TYR A 337 24.86 21.27 10.39
CA TYR A 337 23.86 20.56 11.19
C TYR A 337 24.52 20.03 12.46
N GLY A 338 24.18 20.59 13.61
CA GLY A 338 24.88 20.37 14.86
C GLY A 338 26.36 20.74 14.73
N GLY A 339 27.25 19.79 15.07
CA GLY A 339 28.69 19.97 14.90
C GLY A 339 29.24 19.62 13.51
N SER A 340 28.39 19.27 12.53
CA SER A 340 28.83 18.74 11.23
C SER A 340 28.62 19.75 10.10
N ILE A 341 29.63 19.90 9.25
CA ILE A 341 29.59 20.74 8.03
C ILE A 341 28.81 19.99 6.94
N GLY A 342 27.93 20.70 6.24
CA GLY A 342 27.13 20.15 5.15
C GLY A 342 27.94 19.89 3.88
N THR A 343 27.68 18.76 3.23
CA THR A 343 28.36 18.32 2.00
C THR A 343 27.40 17.91 0.89
N ARG A 344 26.11 17.86 1.18
CA ARG A 344 25.07 17.31 0.30
C ARG A 344 24.30 18.44 -0.38
N THR A 345 23.99 18.26 -1.66
CA THR A 345 23.14 19.17 -2.45
C THR A 345 21.80 18.53 -2.85
N GLU A 346 21.55 17.29 -2.41
CA GLU A 346 20.33 16.53 -2.70
C GLU A 346 19.66 16.07 -1.40
N ALA A 347 18.40 16.48 -1.23
CA ALA A 347 17.52 16.07 -0.15
C ALA A 347 16.72 14.85 -0.60
N THR A 348 17.06 13.68 -0.06
CA THR A 348 16.42 12.40 -0.41
C THR A 348 15.55 11.90 0.72
N PHE A 349 14.33 11.47 0.39
CA PHE A 349 13.42 10.81 1.30
C PHE A 349 13.03 9.44 0.72
N ASN A 350 13.24 8.39 1.52
CA ASN A 350 12.85 7.03 1.17
C ASN A 350 11.56 6.66 1.91
N LEU A 351 10.50 6.38 1.17
CA LEU A 351 9.20 6.01 1.70
C LEU A 351 8.92 4.55 1.37
N LYS A 352 8.89 3.69 2.40
CA LYS A 352 8.36 2.33 2.26
C LYS A 352 6.86 2.42 2.06
N THR A 353 6.38 1.85 0.96
CA THR A 353 4.94 1.85 0.66
C THR A 353 4.22 0.86 1.55
N VAL A 354 2.93 1.03 1.72
CA VAL A 354 2.09 0.16 2.53
C VAL A 354 1.02 -0.46 1.66
N LYS A 355 0.63 -1.70 1.94
CA LYS A 355 -0.50 -2.30 1.23
C LYS A 355 -1.78 -1.50 1.49
N SER A 356 -2.57 -1.29 0.45
CA SER A 356 -3.91 -0.70 0.57
C SER A 356 -4.83 -1.65 1.34
N VAL A 357 -5.81 -1.08 2.05
CA VAL A 357 -6.89 -1.86 2.67
C VAL A 357 -7.69 -2.55 1.58
N GLY A 358 -7.97 -3.84 1.76
CA GLY A 358 -8.66 -4.65 0.77
C GLY A 358 -8.39 -6.13 0.93
N ALA A 359 -9.06 -6.94 0.13
CA ALA A 359 -8.80 -8.36 0.04
C ALA A 359 -8.69 -8.77 -1.43
N SER A 360 -7.62 -9.47 -1.74
CA SER A 360 -7.39 -10.04 -3.05
C SER A 360 -7.62 -11.55 -2.99
N VAL A 361 -8.01 -12.10 -4.11
CA VAL A 361 -7.93 -13.53 -4.37
C VAL A 361 -7.29 -13.72 -5.74
N THR A 362 -6.74 -14.89 -5.95
CA THR A 362 -6.43 -15.41 -7.26
C THR A 362 -6.81 -16.88 -7.26
N ALA A 363 -7.42 -17.29 -8.35
CA ALA A 363 -7.80 -18.67 -8.59
C ALA A 363 -7.28 -19.14 -9.95
N ASP A 364 -7.34 -20.44 -10.19
CA ASP A 364 -6.90 -21.10 -11.43
C ASP A 364 -5.43 -20.85 -11.78
N ILE A 365 -4.60 -20.52 -10.78
CA ILE A 365 -3.16 -20.40 -11.03
C ILE A 365 -2.60 -21.80 -11.23
N ALA A 366 -2.24 -22.12 -12.48
CA ALA A 366 -1.44 -23.27 -12.80
C ALA A 366 0.05 -22.90 -12.78
N GLY A 367 0.86 -23.67 -12.07
CA GLY A 367 2.31 -23.53 -12.10
C GLY A 367 2.87 -24.07 -13.42
N LYS A 368 4.06 -23.62 -13.82
CA LYS A 368 4.85 -24.28 -14.87
C LYS A 368 6.22 -24.62 -14.31
N ILE A 369 6.74 -25.79 -14.65
CA ILE A 369 8.11 -26.18 -14.34
C ILE A 369 8.97 -25.86 -15.58
N LYS A 370 10.09 -25.16 -15.36
CA LYS A 370 11.15 -24.99 -16.36
C LYS A 370 12.37 -25.78 -15.92
N ILE A 371 12.83 -26.69 -16.76
CA ILE A 371 14.05 -27.47 -16.58
C ILE A 371 15.09 -26.95 -17.56
N THR A 372 16.30 -26.72 -17.08
CA THR A 372 17.47 -26.41 -17.92
C THR A 372 18.49 -27.52 -17.74
N LYS A 373 18.85 -28.22 -18.82
CA LYS A 373 19.84 -29.29 -18.81
C LYS A 373 21.09 -28.88 -19.60
N TYR A 374 22.24 -29.03 -18.96
CA TYR A 374 23.55 -28.74 -19.52
C TYR A 374 24.56 -29.81 -19.06
N ASP A 375 25.74 -29.78 -19.67
CA ASP A 375 26.86 -30.67 -19.34
C ASP A 375 27.47 -30.33 -17.96
N GLU A 376 27.79 -31.34 -17.15
CA GLU A 376 28.31 -31.11 -15.79
C GLU A 376 29.67 -30.39 -15.79
N ALA A 377 30.53 -30.69 -16.77
CA ALA A 377 31.85 -30.08 -16.89
C ALA A 377 31.80 -28.69 -17.56
N ASP A 378 30.73 -28.38 -18.32
CA ASP A 378 30.56 -27.10 -19.00
C ASP A 378 29.08 -26.68 -19.13
N ALA A 379 28.67 -25.71 -18.31
CA ALA A 379 27.31 -25.18 -18.32
C ALA A 379 26.92 -24.39 -19.59
N THR A 380 27.87 -24.08 -20.46
CA THR A 380 27.61 -23.46 -21.77
C THR A 380 27.13 -24.49 -22.81
N VAL A 381 27.45 -25.76 -22.63
CA VAL A 381 27.01 -26.86 -23.48
C VAL A 381 25.60 -27.30 -23.06
N LYS A 382 24.59 -26.96 -23.87
CA LYS A 382 23.18 -27.29 -23.63
C LYS A 382 22.81 -28.67 -24.19
N LEU A 383 21.99 -29.42 -23.47
CA LEU A 383 21.67 -30.80 -23.81
C LEU A 383 20.22 -30.94 -24.29
N ALA A 384 20.06 -31.09 -25.60
CA ALA A 384 18.78 -31.29 -26.28
C ALA A 384 18.32 -32.76 -26.27
N GLY A 385 17.01 -32.98 -26.38
CA GLY A 385 16.41 -34.31 -26.53
C GLY A 385 16.28 -35.13 -25.24
N VAL A 386 16.55 -34.54 -24.07
CA VAL A 386 16.41 -35.22 -22.77
C VAL A 386 14.95 -35.20 -22.34
N VAL A 387 14.40 -36.37 -22.03
CA VAL A 387 13.00 -36.55 -21.64
C VAL A 387 12.86 -36.58 -20.12
N PHE A 388 11.96 -35.78 -19.59
CA PHE A 388 11.58 -35.75 -18.16
C PHE A 388 10.10 -36.08 -18.00
N GLU A 389 9.80 -36.98 -17.08
CA GLU A 389 8.44 -37.22 -16.61
C GLU A 389 8.17 -36.39 -15.36
N ILE A 390 7.03 -35.71 -15.34
CA ILE A 390 6.54 -34.96 -14.18
C ILE A 390 5.43 -35.79 -13.56
N ARG A 391 5.63 -36.20 -12.30
CA ARG A 391 4.70 -37.06 -11.56
C ARG A 391 4.23 -36.36 -10.30
N GLU A 392 2.95 -36.51 -9.98
CA GLU A 392 2.37 -36.00 -8.73
C GLU A 392 2.93 -36.83 -7.56
N LYS A 393 3.49 -36.16 -6.54
CA LYS A 393 4.23 -36.86 -5.47
C LYS A 393 3.37 -37.81 -4.64
N THR A 394 2.11 -37.46 -4.42
CA THR A 394 1.18 -38.19 -3.54
C THR A 394 0.61 -39.45 -4.21
N THR A 395 0.24 -39.35 -5.48
CA THR A 395 -0.41 -40.43 -6.24
C THR A 395 0.55 -41.18 -7.16
N ASN A 396 1.72 -40.61 -7.44
CA ASN A 396 2.70 -41.04 -8.45
C ASN A 396 2.14 -41.05 -9.89
N ASN A 397 1.01 -40.39 -10.14
CA ASN A 397 0.42 -40.28 -11.47
C ASN A 397 1.30 -39.45 -12.39
N LEU A 398 1.43 -39.88 -13.65
CA LEU A 398 2.11 -39.11 -14.69
C LEU A 398 1.25 -37.91 -15.07
N VAL A 399 1.75 -36.70 -14.78
CA VAL A 399 1.06 -35.44 -15.05
C VAL A 399 1.47 -34.88 -16.39
N ASP A 400 2.76 -34.95 -16.73
CA ASP A 400 3.28 -34.43 -18.00
C ASP A 400 4.59 -35.14 -18.42
N THR A 401 4.93 -35.05 -19.70
CA THR A 401 6.22 -35.48 -20.24
C THR A 401 6.80 -34.36 -21.09
N VAL A 402 7.99 -33.89 -20.73
CA VAL A 402 8.65 -32.77 -21.41
C VAL A 402 10.00 -33.20 -21.98
N THR A 403 10.39 -32.61 -23.12
CA THR A 403 11.67 -32.88 -23.77
C THR A 403 12.45 -31.59 -23.91
N THR A 404 13.76 -31.60 -23.65
CA THR A 404 14.61 -30.41 -23.82
C THR A 404 14.79 -30.05 -25.29
N ASP A 405 14.69 -28.75 -25.60
CA ASP A 405 14.94 -28.18 -26.91
C ASP A 405 16.45 -27.98 -27.20
N ALA A 406 16.78 -27.33 -28.32
CA ALA A 406 18.16 -27.06 -28.73
C ALA A 406 18.95 -26.20 -27.71
N ASP A 407 18.26 -25.40 -26.89
CA ASP A 407 18.85 -24.59 -25.83
C ASP A 407 18.93 -25.33 -24.49
N GLY A 408 18.59 -26.63 -24.49
CA GLY A 408 18.57 -27.49 -23.30
C GLY A 408 17.42 -27.13 -22.35
N ILE A 409 16.38 -26.46 -22.83
CA ILE A 409 15.25 -26.00 -22.02
C ILE A 409 14.04 -26.90 -22.27
N ALA A 410 13.39 -27.32 -21.20
CA ALA A 410 12.08 -27.96 -21.25
C ALA A 410 11.10 -27.18 -20.36
N VAL A 411 9.88 -26.93 -20.84
CA VAL A 411 8.82 -26.25 -20.09
C VAL A 411 7.58 -27.12 -20.09
N SER A 412 7.01 -27.35 -18.90
CA SER A 412 5.78 -28.14 -18.75
C SER A 412 4.54 -27.40 -19.25
N LYS A 413 3.46 -28.16 -19.45
CA LYS A 413 2.12 -27.57 -19.47
C LYS A 413 1.79 -26.94 -18.10
N ALA A 414 0.68 -26.24 -18.05
CA ALA A 414 0.08 -25.76 -16.81
C ALA A 414 -0.18 -26.94 -15.85
N LEU A 415 0.39 -26.88 -14.64
CA LEU A 415 0.28 -27.89 -13.59
C LEU A 415 -0.58 -27.36 -12.44
N ASN A 416 -1.41 -28.23 -11.88
CA ASN A 416 -2.13 -27.94 -10.64
C ASN A 416 -1.15 -27.94 -9.44
N ASN A 417 -1.50 -27.32 -8.31
CA ASN A 417 -0.69 -27.43 -7.09
C ASN A 417 -0.72 -28.88 -6.57
N GLY A 418 0.43 -29.43 -6.19
CA GLY A 418 0.57 -30.78 -5.64
C GLY A 418 1.85 -31.46 -6.09
#